data_AF-A0A644U7S1-F1
#
_entry.id   AF-A0A644U7S1-F1
#
_cell.length_a   1.000
_cell.length_b   1.000
_cell.length_c   1.000
_cell.angle_alpha   90.00
_cell.angle_beta   90.00
_cell.angle_gamma   90.00
#
_symmetry.space_group_name_H-M   'P 1'
#
loop_
_entity.id
_entity.type
_entity.pdbx_description
1 polymer ?
#
loop_
_entity_poly.entity_id
_entity_poly.type
_entity_poly.pdbx_seq_one_letter_code
_entity_poly.pdbx_strand_id
1 'polypeptide(L)'
;MLAVIKAIMVIIAGVLIGMPLLNADRETSEPTEEGLTHNPKETVFTALGEIEFEYQMNKLEDDDYEELKSKYQLQALDLLNEEDQEFDREIEEQLKKHTKNKKDEEA
;
A
#
# COMPACT_ATOMS: atom_id res chain seq x y z
N MET A 1 19.47 33.43 27.84
CA MET A 1 18.32 33.02 27.00
C MET A 1 18.76 32.60 25.59
N LEU A 2 19.36 33.48 24.78
CA LEU A 2 19.84 33.14 23.43
C LEU A 2 20.88 32.00 23.38
N ALA A 3 21.82 31.97 24.33
CA ALA A 3 22.83 30.90 24.41
C ALA A 3 22.21 29.51 24.68
N VAL A 4 21.14 29.47 25.48
CA VAL A 4 20.41 28.24 25.82
C VAL A 4 19.62 27.74 24.60
N ILE A 5 18.98 28.64 23.85
CA ILE A 5 18.24 28.30 22.63
C ILE A 5 19.19 27.72 21.57
N LYS A 6 20.37 28.32 21.39
CA LYS A 6 21.38 27.82 20.45
C LYS A 6 21.89 26.43 20.86
N ALA A 7 22.11 26.19 22.16
CA ALA A 7 22.50 24.88 22.65
C ALA A 7 21.44 23.82 22.36
N ILE A 8 20.16 24.15 22.57
CA ILE A 8 19.04 23.24 22.27
C ILE A 8 18.94 22.94 20.77
N MET A 9 19.07 23.95 19.90
CA MET A 9 19.07 23.79 18.44
C MET A 9 20.17 22.84 17.96
N VAL A 10 21.38 22.96 18.51
CA VAL A 10 22.52 22.09 18.14
C VAL A 10 22.27 20.65 18.56
N ILE A 11 21.69 20.43 19.74
CA ILE A 11 21.35 19.09 20.24
C ILE A 11 20.26 18.45 19.37
N ILE A 12 19.19 19.19 19.05
CA ILE A 12 18.11 18.69 18.19
C ILE A 12 18.65 18.35 16.79
N ALA A 13 19.44 19.24 16.19
CA ALA A 13 20.07 18.98 14.89
C ALA A 13 20.99 17.76 14.95
N GLY A 14 21.78 17.62 16.01
CA GLY A 14 22.63 16.44 16.22
C GLY A 14 21.85 15.14 16.37
N VAL A 15 20.70 15.16 17.04
CA VAL A 15 19.80 14.00 17.15
C VAL A 15 19.15 13.69 15.80
N LEU A 16 18.65 14.68 15.06
CA LEU A 16 18.02 14.47 13.76
C LEU A 16 18.99 13.94 12.70
N ILE A 17 20.26 14.31 12.78
CA ILE A 17 21.30 13.84 11.84
C ILE A 17 21.93 12.51 12.33
N GLY A 18 22.09 12.32 13.64
CA GLY A 18 22.65 11.10 14.21
C GLY A 18 21.67 9.92 14.26
N MET A 19 20.38 10.18 14.40
CA MET A 19 19.32 9.16 14.41
C MET A 19 19.25 8.32 13.12
N PRO A 20 19.29 8.90 11.90
CA PRO A 20 19.31 8.10 10.67
C PRO A 20 20.62 7.29 10.50
N LEU A 21 21.74 7.71 11.11
CA LEU A 21 23.01 6.98 11.09
C LEU A 21 23.03 5.74 12.01
N LEU A 22 22.28 5.76 13.10
CA LEU A 22 22.13 4.60 14.00
C LEU A 22 21.06 3.60 13.50
N ASN A 23 20.16 4.06 12.64
CA ASN A 23 19.15 3.23 11.97
C ASN A 23 19.59 2.79 10.56
N ALA A 24 20.88 2.89 10.24
CA ALA A 24 21.46 2.59 8.92
C ALA A 24 21.57 1.08 8.61
N ASP A 25 21.12 0.20 9.50
CA ASP A 25 20.84 -1.23 9.21
C ASP A 25 19.44 -1.45 8.60
N ARG A 26 18.87 -0.39 8.01
CA ARG A 26 17.83 -0.53 6.98
C ARG A 26 18.49 -0.29 5.64
N GLU A 27 19.24 -1.30 5.27
CA GLU A 27 19.58 -1.70 3.90
C GLU A 27 18.72 -0.99 2.86
N THR A 28 19.40 -0.31 1.95
CA THR A 28 18.98 -0.02 0.58
C THR A 28 17.93 -1.03 0.14
N SER A 29 16.67 -0.63 0.20
CA SER A 29 15.55 -1.46 -0.21
C SER A 29 15.57 -1.58 -1.73
N GLU A 30 16.34 -2.55 -2.25
CA GLU A 30 15.70 -3.46 -3.19
C GLU A 30 14.53 -4.10 -2.44
N PRO A 31 13.29 -4.01 -2.94
CA PRO A 31 12.16 -4.62 -2.26
C PRO A 31 12.26 -6.13 -2.47
N THR A 32 13.03 -6.79 -1.62
CA THR A 32 12.99 -8.25 -1.51
C THR A 32 11.64 -8.63 -0.91
N GLU A 33 10.85 -9.33 -1.71
CA GLU A 33 9.52 -9.88 -1.45
C GLU A 33 9.49 -10.94 -0.33
N GLU A 34 9.98 -10.64 0.86
CA GLU A 34 9.93 -11.55 2.00
C GLU A 34 9.19 -10.91 3.17
N GLY A 35 7.86 -11.10 3.19
CA GLY A 35 7.11 -11.09 4.45
C GLY A 35 5.88 -10.18 4.54
N LEU A 36 5.60 -9.36 3.53
CA LEU A 36 4.28 -8.75 3.40
C LEU A 36 3.40 -9.76 2.68
N THR A 37 2.28 -10.14 3.29
CA THR A 37 1.15 -10.73 2.56
C THR A 37 1.02 -9.98 1.24
N HIS A 38 1.36 -10.65 0.14
CA HIS A 38 1.38 -10.07 -1.21
C HIS A 38 -0.06 -9.67 -1.53
N ASN A 39 -0.44 -8.47 -1.14
CA ASN A 39 -1.76 -7.93 -1.37
C ASN A 39 -1.68 -7.24 -2.73
N PRO A 40 -2.09 -7.92 -3.83
CA PRO A 40 -1.94 -7.38 -5.17
C PRO A 40 -2.60 -6.00 -5.32
N LYS A 41 -3.65 -5.73 -4.52
CA LYS A 41 -4.29 -4.42 -4.43
C LYS A 41 -3.30 -3.36 -3.94
N GLU A 42 -2.68 -3.58 -2.78
CA GLU A 42 -1.73 -2.63 -2.20
C GLU A 42 -0.57 -2.34 -3.16
N THR A 43 -0.07 -3.37 -3.85
CA THR A 43 0.99 -3.22 -4.86
C THR A 43 0.54 -2.33 -6.03
N VAL A 44 -0.62 -2.59 -6.62
CA VAL A 44 -1.12 -1.83 -7.78
C VAL A 44 -1.46 -0.38 -7.40
N PHE A 45 -2.08 -0.15 -6.24
CA PHE A 45 -2.39 1.20 -5.77
C PHE A 45 -1.13 1.98 -5.39
N THR A 46 -0.11 1.33 -4.84
CA THR A 46 1.20 1.97 -4.57
C THR A 46 1.89 2.37 -5.87
N ALA A 47 1.90 1.47 -6.86
CA ALA A 47 2.48 1.76 -8.18
C ALA A 47 1.80 2.96 -8.86
N LEU A 48 0.46 3.07 -8.80
CA LEU A 48 -0.27 4.24 -9.29
C LEU A 48 0.19 5.54 -8.60
N GLY A 49 0.33 5.52 -7.27
CA GLY A 49 0.78 6.69 -6.52
C GLY A 49 2.22 7.10 -6.86
N GLU A 50 3.11 6.13 -7.08
CA GLU A 50 4.49 6.39 -7.47
C GLU A 50 4.58 7.02 -8.87
N ILE A 51 3.83 6.49 -9.85
CA ILE A 51 3.75 7.05 -11.21
C ILE A 51 3.22 8.50 -11.18
N GLU A 52 2.17 8.78 -10.40
CA GLU A 52 1.64 10.14 -10.25
C GLU A 52 2.66 11.09 -9.61
N PHE A 53 3.40 10.61 -8.61
CA PHE A 53 4.46 11.39 -7.97
C PHE A 53 5.59 11.71 -8.95
N GLU A 54 6.07 10.72 -9.71
CA GLU A 54 7.13 10.92 -10.70
C GLU A 54 6.72 11.90 -11.80
N TYR A 55 5.48 11.78 -12.27
CA TYR A 55 4.90 12.72 -13.22
C TYR A 55 4.86 14.16 -12.68
N GLN A 56 4.33 14.35 -11.46
CA GLN A 56 4.30 15.67 -10.81
C GLN A 56 5.70 16.26 -10.58
N MET A 57 6.70 15.39 -10.41
CA MET A 57 8.10 15.78 -10.27
C MET A 57 8.81 16.04 -11.61
N ASN A 58 8.08 16.02 -12.74
CA ASN A 58 8.62 16.15 -14.11
C ASN A 58 9.71 15.11 -14.42
N LYS A 59 9.61 13.92 -13.82
CA LYS A 59 10.53 12.78 -14.07
C LYS A 59 10.01 11.82 -15.15
N LEU A 60 8.76 11.99 -15.57
CA LEU A 60 8.08 11.14 -16.54
C LEU A 60 7.44 12.03 -17.62
N GLU A 61 7.54 11.61 -18.88
CA GLU A 61 6.91 12.30 -20.00
C GLU A 61 5.40 12.02 -20.03
N ASP A 62 4.60 12.94 -20.59
CA ASP A 62 3.13 12.83 -20.64
C ASP A 62 2.67 11.51 -21.28
N ASP A 63 3.29 11.12 -22.39
CA ASP A 63 2.89 9.91 -23.14
C ASP A 63 3.16 8.63 -22.33
N ASP A 64 4.34 8.54 -21.70
CA ASP A 64 4.73 7.40 -20.85
C ASP A 64 3.85 7.33 -19.59
N TYR A 65 3.53 8.48 -19.01
CA TYR A 65 2.64 8.59 -17.85
C TYR A 65 1.25 8.06 -18.17
N GLU A 66 0.63 8.49 -19.27
CA GLU A 66 -0.71 8.06 -19.64
C GLU A 66 -0.76 6.56 -19.96
N GLU A 67 0.27 6.01 -20.60
CA GLU A 67 0.37 4.56 -20.83
C GLU A 67 0.45 3.78 -19.51
N LEU A 68 1.39 4.15 -18.64
CA LEU A 68 1.60 3.46 -17.36
C LEU A 68 0.36 3.58 -16.47
N LYS A 69 -0.20 4.79 -16.34
CA LYS A 69 -1.41 5.04 -15.57
C LYS A 69 -2.59 4.19 -16.06
N SER A 70 -2.85 4.18 -17.37
CA SER A 70 -3.95 3.40 -17.93
C SER A 70 -3.80 1.91 -17.62
N LYS A 71 -2.57 1.38 -17.71
CA LYS A 71 -2.29 -0.03 -17.44
C LYS A 71 -2.58 -0.40 -15.98
N TYR A 72 -2.06 0.37 -15.02
CA TYR A 72 -2.28 0.06 -13.60
C TYR A 72 -3.71 0.35 -13.16
N GLN A 73 -4.41 1.30 -13.79
CA GLN A 73 -5.84 1.52 -13.54
C GLN A 73 -6.69 0.32 -13.96
N LEU A 74 -6.40 -0.29 -15.11
CA LEU A 74 -7.09 -1.51 -15.54
C LEU A 74 -6.84 -2.66 -14.55
N GLN A 75 -5.59 -2.83 -14.11
CA GLN A 75 -5.26 -3.84 -13.09
C GLN A 75 -5.99 -3.59 -11.76
N ALA A 76 -6.12 -2.34 -11.33
CA ALA A 76 -6.86 -1.99 -10.12
C ALA A 76 -8.35 -2.32 -10.26
N LEU A 77 -8.95 -2.06 -11.42
CA LEU A 77 -10.35 -2.40 -11.70
C LEU A 77 -10.59 -3.91 -11.69
N ASP A 78 -9.70 -4.68 -12.30
CA ASP A 78 -9.81 -6.15 -12.33
C ASP A 78 -9.76 -6.72 -10.91
N LEU A 79 -8.82 -6.27 -10.08
CA LEU A 79 -8.69 -6.69 -8.68
C LEU A 79 -9.93 -6.35 -7.84
N LEU A 80 -10.54 -5.17 -8.06
CA LEU A 80 -11.78 -4.79 -7.37
C LEU A 80 -12.94 -5.70 -7.76
N ASN A 81 -13.06 -6.03 -9.05
CA ASN A 81 -14.11 -6.94 -9.53
C ASN A 81 -13.94 -8.36 -8.99
N GLU A 82 -12.69 -8.85 -8.86
CA GLU A 82 -12.40 -10.16 -8.27
C GLU A 82 -12.81 -10.21 -6.79
N GLU A 83 -12.51 -9.16 -6.02
CA GLU A 83 -12.89 -9.03 -4.61
C GLU A 83 -14.42 -9.02 -4.42
N ASP A 84 -15.14 -8.27 -5.26
CA ASP A 84 -16.61 -8.24 -5.24
C ASP A 84 -17.21 -9.63 -5.53
N GLN A 85 -16.67 -10.36 -6.52
CA GLN A 85 -17.12 -11.72 -6.82
C GLN A 85 -16.81 -12.73 -5.71
N GLU A 86 -15.67 -12.59 -5.04
CA GLU A 86 -15.33 -13.43 -3.90
C GLU A 86 -16.31 -13.21 -2.74
N PHE A 87 -16.63 -11.94 -2.46
CA PHE A 87 -17.61 -11.57 -1.45
C PHE A 87 -19.01 -12.14 -1.74
N ASP A 88 -19.47 -12.05 -2.99
CA ASP A 88 -20.76 -12.61 -3.42
C ASP A 88 -20.81 -14.14 -3.21
N ARG A 89 -19.71 -14.86 -3.55
CA ARG A 89 -19.63 -16.32 -3.34
C ARG A 89 -19.67 -16.68 -1.86
N GLU A 90 -18.95 -15.94 -1.02
CA GLU A 90 -18.95 -16.17 0.43
C GLU A 90 -20.35 -15.98 1.01
N ILE A 91 -21.07 -14.94 0.58
CA ILE A 91 -22.47 -14.72 0.97
C ILE A 91 -23.35 -15.91 0.56
N GLU A 92 -23.23 -16.38 -0.69
CA GLU A 92 -24.01 -17.52 -1.17
C GLU A 92 -23.75 -18.80 -0.36
N GLU A 93 -22.49 -19.06 0.01
CA GLU A 93 -22.13 -20.21 0.84
C GLU A 93 -22.72 -20.11 2.25
N GLN A 94 -22.64 -18.93 2.87
CA GLN A 94 -23.24 -18.70 4.19
C GLN A 94 -24.76 -18.87 4.17
N LEU A 95 -25.44 -18.41 3.11
CA LEU A 95 -26.89 -18.60 2.92
C LEU A 95 -27.27 -20.08 2.75
N LYS A 96 -26.50 -20.84 1.95
CA LYS A 96 -26.71 -22.30 1.79
C LYS A 96 -26.54 -23.05 3.12
N LYS A 97 -25.54 -22.68 3.92
CA LYS A 97 -25.29 -23.29 5.24
C LYS A 97 -26.44 -23.02 6.21
N HIS A 98 -26.94 -21.78 6.26
CA HIS A 98 -28.05 -21.41 7.15
C HIS A 98 -29.38 -22.09 6.77
N THR A 99 -29.67 -22.20 5.48
CA THR A 99 -30.90 -22.84 4.99
C THR A 99 -30.90 -24.35 5.19
N LYS A 100 -29.73 -25.00 5.17
CA LYS A 100 -29.58 -26.43 5.47
C LYS A 100 -29.84 -26.72 6.96
N ASN A 101 -29.20 -25.98 7.85
CA ASN A 101 -29.35 -26.19 9.30
C ASN A 101 -30.80 -26.00 9.79
N LYS A 102 -31.55 -25.07 9.18
CA LYS A 102 -32.96 -24.84 9.53
C LYS A 102 -33.89 -26.00 9.13
N LYS A 103 -33.58 -26.71 8.04
CA LYS A 103 -34.37 -27.88 7.61
C LYS A 103 -34.10 -29.11 8.48
N ASP A 104 -32.91 -29.21 9.06
CA ASP A 104 -32.54 -30.32 9.95
C ASP A 104 -33.09 -30.13 11.38
N GLU A 105 -33.49 -28.91 11.77
CA GLU A 105 -34.19 -28.64 13.05
C GLU A 105 -35.72 -28.80 12.98
N GLU A 106 -36.31 -28.77 11.78
CA GLU A 106 -37.76 -28.89 11.55
C GLU A 106 -38.22 -30.30 11.14
N ALA A 107 -37.30 -31.27 11.02
CA ALA A 107 -37.55 -32.67 10.66
C ALA A 107 -37.35 -33.63 11.84
#